data_AF-A0A6L3MIT3-F1
#
_entry.id   AF-A0A6L3MIT3-F1
#
_cell.length_a   1.000
_cell.length_b   1.000
_cell.length_c   1.000
_cell.angle_alpha   90.00
_cell.angle_beta   90.00
_cell.angle_gamma   90.00
#
_symmetry.space_group_name_H-M   'P 1'
#
loop_
_entity.id
_entity.type
_entity.pdbx_description
1 polymer ?
#
loop_
_entity_poly.entity_id
_entity_poly.type
_entity_poly.pdbx_seq_one_letter_code
_entity_poly.pdbx_strand_id
1 'polypeptide(L)'
;DAGKGYGVFDYINYGTAPQDIGNRINELASQHYGHAGIKWLEYLTQDKDAVMEKAQALLDSFIEQHTHIKNGQASRVLRRFALVATAGELATQAGITGWQQGRAFEAVAHCFNTWLGNLGNGENMEETKTLEHIKAFFEANGTSRFEDLTVI
;
A
#
# COMPACT_ATOMS: atom_id res chain seq x y z
N ASP A 1 13.32 -5.12 7.36
CA ASP A 1 14.45 -4.57 6.60
C ASP A 1 14.00 -4.39 5.16
N ALA A 2 14.34 -3.29 4.50
CA ALA A 2 14.01 -2.99 3.09
C ALA A 2 14.82 -3.86 2.10
N GLY A 3 15.43 -4.96 2.57
CA GLY A 3 16.29 -5.84 1.79
C GLY A 3 17.67 -5.24 1.47
N LYS A 4 18.06 -4.16 2.16
CA LYS A 4 19.32 -3.42 1.93
C LYS A 4 20.27 -3.41 3.14
N GLY A 5 19.87 -4.00 4.27
CA GLY A 5 20.67 -3.96 5.50
C GLY A 5 20.68 -2.60 6.20
N TYR A 6 19.81 -1.67 5.79
CA TYR A 6 19.69 -0.32 6.36
C TYR A 6 18.37 -0.12 7.13
N GLY A 7 17.69 -1.20 7.49
CA GLY A 7 16.45 -1.14 8.26
C GLY A 7 15.29 -0.72 7.36
N VAL A 8 14.71 0.46 7.60
CA VAL A 8 13.56 0.97 6.81
C VAL A 8 13.98 1.82 5.61
N PHE A 9 15.27 2.12 5.47
CA PHE A 9 15.80 2.99 4.43
C PHE A 9 16.41 2.19 3.28
N ASP A 10 16.32 2.73 2.06
CA ASP A 10 16.97 2.13 0.88
C ASP A 10 18.43 2.61 0.70
N TYR A 11 18.75 3.82 1.17
CA TYR A 11 20.06 4.48 1.02
C TYR A 11 20.41 5.32 2.25
N ILE A 12 21.71 5.42 2.57
CA ILE A 12 22.23 6.37 3.55
C ILE A 12 22.65 7.64 2.82
N ASN A 13 21.85 8.68 2.93
CA ASN A 13 22.08 9.99 2.28
C ASN A 13 22.39 11.11 3.29
N TYR A 14 22.42 10.79 4.57
CA TYR A 14 22.77 11.69 5.66
C TYR A 14 23.46 10.90 6.77
N GLY A 15 24.55 11.43 7.31
CA GLY A 15 25.35 10.75 8.31
C GLY A 15 26.09 9.52 7.76
N THR A 16 26.34 8.55 8.64
CA THR A 16 27.11 7.33 8.33
C THR A 16 26.35 6.04 8.62
N ALA A 17 25.25 6.11 9.38
CA ALA A 17 24.43 4.96 9.76
C ALA A 17 22.93 5.25 9.59
N PRO A 18 22.07 4.21 9.45
CA PRO A 18 20.61 4.39 9.37
C PRO A 18 20.01 5.13 10.57
N GLN A 19 20.62 4.97 11.74
CA GLN A 19 20.24 5.67 12.97
C GLN A 19 20.34 7.20 12.81
N ASP A 20 21.35 7.68 12.08
CA ASP A 20 21.60 9.12 11.88
C ASP A 20 20.45 9.76 11.10
N ILE A 21 19.95 9.06 10.07
CA ILE A 21 18.80 9.51 9.28
C ILE A 21 17.55 9.59 10.16
N GLY A 22 17.26 8.54 10.92
CA GLY A 22 16.09 8.51 11.82
C GLY A 22 16.13 9.62 12.87
N ASN A 23 17.30 9.81 13.51
CA ASN A 23 17.50 10.89 14.47
C ASN A 23 17.30 12.27 13.85
N ARG A 24 17.84 12.48 12.63
CA ARG A 24 17.71 13.74 11.93
C ARG A 24 16.27 14.05 11.53
N ILE A 25 15.52 13.05 11.08
CA ILE A 25 14.09 13.21 10.78
C ILE A 25 13.33 13.64 12.04
N ASN A 26 13.57 12.97 13.18
CA ASN A 26 12.91 13.31 14.45
C ASN A 26 13.24 14.74 14.92
N GLU A 27 14.51 15.12 14.85
CA GLU A 27 14.96 16.46 15.21
C GLU A 27 14.28 17.53 14.34
N LEU A 28 14.32 17.37 13.02
CA LEU A 28 13.71 18.32 12.08
C LEU A 28 12.19 18.36 12.21
N ALA A 29 11.52 17.23 12.42
CA ALA A 29 10.07 17.17 12.60
C ALA A 29 9.61 17.91 13.87
N SER A 30 10.45 17.95 14.92
CA SER A 30 10.15 18.72 16.14
C SER A 30 10.24 20.23 15.94
N GLN A 31 11.03 20.69 14.97
CA GLN A 31 11.26 22.10 14.66
C GLN A 31 10.38 22.60 13.50
N HIS A 32 10.02 21.70 12.58
CA HIS A 32 9.30 22.00 11.35
C HIS A 32 8.05 21.15 11.21
N TYR A 33 6.92 21.70 11.66
CA TYR A 33 5.60 21.07 11.55
C TYR A 33 4.56 22.07 11.02
N GLY A 34 3.44 21.57 10.50
CA GLY A 34 2.32 22.41 9.99
C GLY A 34 2.51 23.02 8.59
N HIS A 35 3.75 23.12 8.08
CA HIS A 35 4.06 23.72 6.78
C HIS A 35 3.29 23.09 5.60
N ALA A 36 3.32 21.76 5.50
CA ALA A 36 2.72 21.03 4.38
C ALA A 36 1.20 21.19 4.33
N GLY A 37 0.53 21.21 5.49
CA GLY A 37 -0.94 21.31 5.58
C GLY A 37 -1.46 22.65 5.07
N ILE A 38 -0.82 23.76 5.44
CA ILE A 38 -1.20 25.10 4.96
C ILE A 38 -1.00 25.22 3.45
N LYS A 39 0.18 24.83 2.94
CA LYS A 39 0.48 24.81 1.50
C LYS A 39 -0.51 23.95 0.72
N TRP A 40 -0.91 22.80 1.28
CA TRP A 40 -1.90 21.93 0.67
C TRP A 40 -3.27 22.58 0.59
N LEU A 41 -3.73 23.25 1.66
CA LEU A 41 -4.99 23.98 1.65
C LEU A 41 -4.97 25.16 0.67
N GLU A 42 -3.89 25.93 0.61
CA GLU A 42 -3.70 27.00 -0.38
C GLU A 42 -3.84 26.45 -1.81
N TYR A 43 -3.18 25.33 -2.11
CA TYR A 43 -3.28 24.68 -3.41
C TYR A 43 -4.70 24.18 -3.73
N LEU A 44 -5.34 23.48 -2.78
CA LEU A 44 -6.69 22.95 -2.97
C LEU A 44 -7.76 24.03 -3.12
N THR A 45 -7.58 25.18 -2.46
CA THR A 45 -8.61 26.24 -2.42
C THR A 45 -8.49 27.24 -3.57
N GLN A 46 -7.40 27.21 -4.34
CA GLN A 46 -7.27 28.04 -5.55
C GLN A 46 -8.29 27.67 -6.63
N ASP A 47 -8.44 26.38 -6.91
CA ASP A 47 -9.44 25.84 -7.83
C ASP A 47 -9.71 24.39 -7.48
N LYS A 48 -10.64 24.19 -6.54
CA LYS A 48 -10.93 22.87 -5.99
C LYS A 48 -11.38 21.89 -7.06
N ASP A 49 -12.23 22.33 -7.98
CA ASP A 49 -12.83 21.45 -8.98
C ASP A 49 -11.75 20.98 -9.97
N ALA A 50 -10.90 21.89 -10.46
CA ALA A 50 -9.78 21.52 -11.32
C ALA A 50 -8.77 20.59 -10.63
N VAL A 51 -8.51 20.78 -9.33
CA VAL A 51 -7.62 19.89 -8.58
C VAL A 51 -8.25 18.51 -8.36
N MET A 52 -9.56 18.45 -8.12
CA MET A 52 -10.28 17.17 -8.00
C MET A 52 -10.29 16.39 -9.32
N GLU A 53 -10.47 17.06 -10.45
CA GLU A 53 -10.36 16.42 -11.78
C GLU A 53 -8.95 15.85 -12.01
N LYS A 54 -7.90 16.62 -11.68
CA LYS A 54 -6.51 16.14 -11.74
C LYS A 54 -6.26 14.95 -10.83
N ALA A 55 -6.81 14.99 -9.61
CA ALA A 55 -6.69 13.90 -8.64
C ALA A 55 -7.31 12.61 -9.21
N GLN A 56 -8.50 12.72 -9.80
CA GLN A 56 -9.19 11.59 -10.42
C GLN A 56 -8.39 11.03 -11.60
N ALA A 57 -7.91 11.90 -12.50
CA ALA A 57 -7.08 11.48 -13.64
C ALA A 57 -5.79 10.78 -13.21
N LEU A 58 -5.10 11.28 -12.18
CA LEU A 58 -3.90 10.64 -11.63
C LEU A 58 -4.23 9.28 -11.01
N LEU A 59 -5.33 9.20 -10.25
CA LEU A 59 -5.76 7.95 -9.61
C LEU A 59 -6.07 6.88 -10.66
N ASP A 60 -6.82 7.23 -11.70
CA ASP A 60 -7.17 6.32 -12.79
C ASP A 60 -5.92 5.89 -13.56
N SER A 61 -5.01 6.83 -13.87
CA SER A 61 -3.73 6.52 -14.52
C SER A 61 -2.89 5.52 -13.72
N PHE A 62 -2.81 5.66 -12.39
CA PHE A 62 -2.08 4.72 -11.56
C PHE A 62 -2.72 3.32 -11.57
N ILE A 63 -4.06 3.25 -11.52
CA ILE A 63 -4.79 1.97 -11.57
C ILE A 63 -4.62 1.30 -12.92
N GLU A 64 -4.70 2.05 -14.02
CA GLU A 64 -4.55 1.55 -15.39
C GLU A 64 -3.20 0.86 -15.62
N GLN A 65 -2.13 1.41 -15.05
CA GLN A 65 -0.78 0.82 -15.08
C GLN A 65 -0.69 -0.55 -14.39
N HIS A 66 -1.66 -0.89 -13.53
CA HIS A 66 -1.69 -2.13 -12.75
C HIS A 66 -2.89 -3.04 -13.09
N THR A 67 -3.48 -2.87 -14.27
CA THR A 67 -4.66 -3.64 -14.77
C THR A 67 -4.45 -5.14 -14.93
N HIS A 68 -3.19 -5.61 -14.93
CA HIS A 68 -2.86 -7.03 -15.01
C HIS A 68 -3.28 -7.83 -13.75
N ILE A 69 -3.69 -7.15 -12.68
CA ILE A 69 -4.10 -7.76 -11.41
C ILE A 69 -5.55 -8.24 -11.48
N LYS A 70 -5.75 -9.56 -11.57
CA LYS A 70 -7.06 -10.21 -11.69
C LYS A 70 -7.71 -10.60 -10.35
N ASN A 71 -6.97 -10.52 -9.23
CA ASN A 71 -7.49 -10.86 -7.91
C ASN A 71 -8.30 -9.69 -7.32
N GLY A 72 -9.58 -9.91 -7.03
CA GLY A 72 -10.48 -8.90 -6.48
C GLY A 72 -10.05 -8.32 -5.12
N GLN A 73 -9.30 -9.07 -4.31
CA GLN A 73 -8.72 -8.56 -3.06
C GLN A 73 -7.56 -7.58 -3.34
N ALA A 74 -6.67 -7.95 -4.27
CA ALA A 74 -5.55 -7.10 -4.67
C ALA A 74 -6.03 -5.81 -5.36
N SER A 75 -7.13 -5.86 -6.12
CA SER A 75 -7.74 -4.68 -6.73
C SER A 75 -8.23 -3.65 -5.70
N ARG A 76 -8.81 -4.10 -4.58
CA ARG A 76 -9.23 -3.19 -3.49
C ARG A 76 -8.05 -2.52 -2.80
N VAL A 77 -6.96 -3.27 -2.62
CA VAL A 77 -5.74 -2.73 -2.01
C VAL A 77 -5.04 -1.77 -2.96
N LEU A 78 -4.99 -2.07 -4.26
CA LEU A 78 -4.45 -1.19 -5.30
C LEU A 78 -5.06 0.21 -5.23
N ARG A 79 -6.37 0.34 -5.04
CA ARG A 79 -7.03 1.66 -4.92
C ARG A 79 -6.52 2.50 -3.74
N ARG A 80 -6.12 1.87 -2.63
CA ARG A 80 -5.54 2.57 -1.48
C ARG A 80 -4.12 3.06 -1.77
N PHE A 81 -3.33 2.23 -2.45
CA PHE A 81 -2.01 2.65 -2.93
C PHE A 81 -2.13 3.79 -3.96
N ALA A 82 -3.06 3.68 -4.91
CA ALA A 82 -3.33 4.72 -5.90
C ALA A 82 -3.65 6.07 -5.24
N LEU A 83 -4.45 6.08 -4.17
CA LEU A 83 -4.75 7.30 -3.43
C LEU A 83 -3.49 7.98 -2.85
N VAL A 84 -2.57 7.18 -2.28
CA VAL A 84 -1.30 7.69 -1.74
C VAL A 84 -0.40 8.21 -2.87
N ALA A 85 -0.32 7.48 -3.99
CA ALA A 85 0.44 7.89 -5.17
C ALA A 85 -0.07 9.23 -5.72
N THR A 86 -1.39 9.36 -5.91
CA THR A 86 -2.05 10.59 -6.35
C THR A 86 -1.78 11.76 -5.40
N ALA A 87 -1.90 11.55 -4.09
CA ALA A 87 -1.62 12.60 -3.12
C ALA A 87 -0.16 13.08 -3.20
N GLY A 88 0.80 12.15 -3.37
CA GLY A 88 2.20 12.49 -3.53
C GLY A 88 2.51 13.27 -4.81
N GLU A 89 1.89 12.93 -5.94
CA GLU A 89 2.05 13.67 -7.19
C GLU A 89 1.43 15.07 -7.11
N LEU A 90 0.22 15.20 -6.54
CA LEU A 90 -0.38 16.50 -6.30
C LEU A 90 0.45 17.35 -5.32
N ALA A 91 1.01 16.75 -4.27
CA ALA A 91 1.85 17.46 -3.32
C ALA A 91 3.15 17.94 -3.99
N THR A 92 3.65 17.18 -4.96
CA THR A 92 4.78 17.57 -5.79
C THR A 92 4.42 18.76 -6.70
N GLN A 93 3.27 18.71 -7.36
CA GLN A 93 2.76 19.82 -8.18
C GLN A 93 2.48 21.09 -7.36
N ALA A 94 2.04 20.92 -6.11
CA ALA A 94 1.85 22.01 -5.14
C ALA A 94 3.17 22.57 -4.58
N GLY A 95 4.32 22.00 -4.95
CA GLY A 95 5.65 22.43 -4.50
C GLY A 95 5.93 22.10 -3.03
N ILE A 96 5.28 21.08 -2.46
CA ILE A 96 5.41 20.69 -1.05
C ILE A 96 6.58 19.72 -0.85
N THR A 97 6.71 18.72 -1.73
CA THR A 97 7.67 17.61 -1.55
C THR A 97 9.06 17.93 -2.09
N GLY A 98 9.13 18.80 -3.12
CA GLY A 98 10.35 19.01 -3.91
C GLY A 98 10.81 17.79 -4.72
N TRP A 99 9.96 16.76 -4.85
CA TRP A 99 10.29 15.56 -5.63
C TRP A 99 10.22 15.82 -7.13
N GLN A 100 10.87 14.96 -7.91
CA GLN A 100 10.64 14.91 -9.35
C GLN A 100 9.23 14.36 -9.63
N GLN A 101 8.57 14.87 -10.67
CA GLN A 101 7.29 14.35 -11.11
C GLN A 101 7.40 12.85 -11.46
N GLY A 102 6.41 12.06 -11.02
CA GLY A 102 6.40 10.60 -11.16
C GLY A 102 7.07 9.85 -10.01
N ARG A 103 7.83 10.53 -9.14
CA ARG A 103 8.56 9.87 -8.04
C ARG A 103 7.62 9.22 -7.03
N ALA A 104 6.48 9.83 -6.74
CA ALA A 104 5.52 9.25 -5.81
C ALA A 104 4.88 8.00 -6.42
N PHE A 105 4.56 8.03 -7.71
CA PHE A 105 4.06 6.87 -8.44
C PHE A 105 5.04 5.71 -8.39
N GLU A 106 6.31 5.93 -8.73
CA GLU A 106 7.35 4.90 -8.69
C GLU A 106 7.49 4.26 -7.30
N ALA A 107 7.61 5.09 -6.25
CA ALA A 107 7.85 4.60 -4.90
C ALA A 107 6.66 3.81 -4.36
N VAL A 108 5.45 4.29 -4.61
CA VAL A 108 4.21 3.62 -4.16
C VAL A 108 3.96 2.35 -4.96
N ALA A 109 4.25 2.33 -6.27
CA ALA A 109 4.19 1.12 -7.09
C ALA A 109 5.19 0.05 -6.60
N HIS A 110 6.40 0.45 -6.22
CA HIS A 110 7.38 -0.47 -5.62
C HIS A 110 6.86 -1.08 -4.30
N CYS A 111 6.29 -0.26 -3.43
CA CYS A 111 5.68 -0.73 -2.19
C CYS A 111 4.50 -1.69 -2.45
N PHE A 112 3.66 -1.37 -3.43
CA PHE A 112 2.54 -2.20 -3.82
C PHE A 112 2.98 -3.54 -4.39
N ASN A 113 3.98 -3.57 -5.27
CA ASN A 113 4.53 -4.81 -5.83
C ASN A 113 5.21 -5.67 -4.76
N THR A 114 5.89 -5.04 -3.79
CA THR A 114 6.46 -5.74 -2.64
C THR A 114 5.35 -6.39 -1.79
N TRP A 115 4.29 -5.63 -1.51
CA TRP A 115 3.12 -6.16 -0.81
C TRP A 115 2.45 -7.30 -1.58
N LEU A 116 2.30 -7.15 -2.89
CA LEU A 116 1.69 -8.16 -3.76
C LEU A 116 2.52 -9.45 -3.80
N GLY A 117 3.85 -9.34 -3.85
CA GLY A 117 4.75 -10.50 -3.76
C GLY A 117 4.62 -11.24 -2.42
N ASN A 118 4.44 -10.50 -1.32
CA ASN A 118 4.25 -11.07 0.02
C ASN A 118 2.85 -11.67 0.24
N LEU A 119 1.84 -11.25 -0.53
CA LEU A 119 0.50 -11.83 -0.50
C LEU A 119 0.51 -13.30 -0.97
N GLY A 120 1.56 -13.73 -1.68
CA GLY A 120 1.64 -15.04 -2.32
C GLY A 120 0.75 -15.12 -3.57
N ASN A 121 0.96 -16.13 -4.43
CA ASN A 121 0.02 -16.46 -5.50
C ASN A 121 -1.36 -16.62 -4.86
N GLY A 122 -2.28 -15.68 -5.11
CA GLY A 122 -3.56 -15.55 -4.41
C GLY A 122 -4.53 -16.74 -4.47
N GLU A 123 -4.09 -17.89 -4.98
CA GLU A 123 -4.76 -19.20 -4.95
C GLU A 123 -4.84 -19.74 -3.51
N ASN A 124 -3.79 -19.56 -2.70
CA ASN A 124 -3.73 -20.19 -1.39
C ASN A 124 -4.74 -19.66 -0.37
N MET A 125 -5.24 -18.42 -0.44
CA MET A 125 -6.15 -17.91 0.60
C MET A 125 -7.59 -18.40 0.46
N GLU A 126 -8.12 -18.56 -0.76
CA GLU A 126 -9.45 -19.14 -0.96
C GLU A 126 -9.41 -20.67 -0.86
N GLU A 127 -8.35 -21.31 -1.37
CA GLU A 127 -8.16 -22.76 -1.20
C GLU A 127 -7.93 -23.13 0.26
N THR A 128 -7.07 -22.39 0.98
CA THR A 128 -6.87 -22.63 2.43
C THR A 128 -8.16 -22.37 3.20
N LYS A 129 -8.90 -21.29 2.92
CA LYS A 129 -10.20 -21.06 3.56
C LYS A 129 -11.23 -22.14 3.23
N THR A 130 -11.24 -22.64 2.00
CA THR A 130 -12.15 -23.73 1.58
C THR A 130 -11.77 -25.05 2.25
N LEU A 131 -10.49 -25.38 2.30
CA LEU A 131 -9.96 -26.54 3.02
C LEU A 131 -10.20 -26.44 4.53
N GLU A 132 -10.04 -25.26 5.13
CA GLU A 132 -10.38 -24.99 6.52
C GLU A 132 -11.89 -25.14 6.75
N HIS A 133 -12.74 -24.68 5.83
CA HIS A 133 -14.19 -24.85 5.93
C HIS A 133 -14.61 -26.32 5.80
N ILE A 134 -14.00 -27.07 4.87
CA ILE A 134 -14.21 -28.51 4.69
C ILE A 134 -13.75 -29.27 5.93
N LYS A 135 -12.57 -28.94 6.47
CA LYS A 135 -12.05 -29.52 7.71
C LYS A 135 -12.97 -29.24 8.89
N ALA A 136 -13.38 -27.99 9.09
CA ALA A 136 -14.31 -27.60 10.16
C ALA A 136 -15.68 -28.27 10.00
N PHE A 137 -16.15 -28.49 8.75
CA PHE A 137 -17.38 -29.23 8.49
C PHE A 137 -17.25 -30.71 8.89
N PHE A 138 -16.14 -31.37 8.58
CA PHE A 138 -15.89 -32.74 9.01
C PHE A 138 -15.74 -32.86 10.54
N GLU A 139 -15.03 -31.93 11.17
CA GLU A 139 -14.86 -31.91 12.63
C GLU A 139 -16.19 -31.65 13.36
N ALA A 140 -17.08 -30.82 12.79
CA ALA A 140 -18.38 -30.51 13.38
C ALA A 140 -19.46 -31.59 13.13
N ASN A 141 -19.34 -32.40 12.07
CA ASN A 141 -20.37 -33.38 11.67
C ASN A 141 -19.89 -34.85 11.69
N GLY A 142 -18.62 -35.10 12.01
CA GLY A 142 -18.00 -36.42 11.92
C GLY A 142 -18.69 -37.51 12.74
N THR A 143 -19.13 -37.19 13.96
CA THR A 143 -19.81 -38.15 14.86
C THR A 143 -21.30 -38.33 14.58
N SER A 144 -21.94 -37.49 13.77
CA SER A 144 -23.39 -37.58 13.49
C SER A 144 -23.73 -38.11 12.10
N ARG A 145 -22.81 -38.04 11.12
CA ARG A 145 -23.11 -38.41 9.73
C ARG A 145 -22.12 -39.39 9.09
N PHE A 146 -21.02 -39.73 9.77
CA PHE A 146 -19.97 -40.61 9.24
C PHE A 146 -19.55 -41.72 10.23
N GLU A 147 -20.45 -42.13 11.12
CA GLU A 147 -20.29 -43.41 11.82
C GLU A 147 -20.53 -44.57 10.85
N ASP A 148 -19.50 -45.38 10.64
CA ASP A 148 -19.58 -46.64 9.92
C ASP A 148 -20.50 -47.58 10.72
N LEU A 149 -21.61 -48.02 10.12
CA LEU A 149 -22.43 -49.08 10.68
C LEU A 149 -21.61 -50.37 10.59
N THR A 150 -20.91 -50.72 11.67
CA THR A 150 -20.40 -52.08 11.85
C THR A 150 -21.56 -53.05 11.75
N VAL A 151 -21.63 -53.71 10.60
CA VAL A 151 -22.49 -54.87 10.34
C VAL A 151 -22.10 -55.97 11.33
N ILE A 152 -23.08 -56.45 12.11
CA ILE A 152 -23.04 -57.78 12.74
C ILE A 152 -23.89 -58.71 11.86
#